data_AF-A0A0E4CSI9-F1
#
_entry.id   AF-A0A0E4CSI9-F1
#
_cell.length_a   1.000
_cell.length_b   1.000
_cell.length_c   1.000
_cell.angle_alpha   90.00
_cell.angle_beta   90.00
_cell.angle_gamma   90.00
#
_symmetry.space_group_name_H-M   'P 1'
#
loop_
_entity.id
_entity.type
_entity.pdbx_description
1 polymer ?
#
loop_
_entity_poly.entity_id
_entity_poly.type
_entity_poly.pdbx_seq_one_letter_code
_entity_poly.pdbx_strand_id
1 'polypeptide(L)' 'MIKITAYTANRRIEKFIKSSEEALKLRTKFQSQMNNGHTVSFDSALLNPSHIEAITFEGIEDEEAEHG' A
#
# COMPACT_ATOMS: atom_id res chain seq x y z
N MET A 1 -7.34 9.37 9.45
CA MET A 1 -7.47 7.90 9.32
C MET A 1 -7.16 7.58 7.87
N ILE A 2 -6.23 6.67 7.63
CA ILE A 2 -5.65 6.42 6.31
C ILE A 2 -6.19 5.10 5.80
N LYS A 3 -6.67 5.11 4.56
CA LYS A 3 -7.21 3.95 3.89
C LYS A 3 -6.20 3.48 2.85
N ILE A 4 -5.64 2.30 3.07
CA ILE A 4 -4.81 1.61 2.09
C ILE A 4 -5.69 0.64 1.31
N THR A 5 -5.68 0.74 -0.01
CA THR A 5 -6.34 -0.23 -0.88
C THR A 5 -5.29 -0.95 -1.73
N ALA A 6 -5.21 -2.28 -1.60
CA ALA A 6 -4.47 -3.13 -2.52
C ALA A 6 -5.43 -3.71 -3.57
N TYR A 7 -5.18 -3.38 -4.83
CA TYR A 7 -5.86 -3.95 -5.99
C TYR A 7 -5.05 -5.14 -6.47
N THR A 8 -5.68 -6.31 -6.46
CA THR A 8 -5.12 -7.53 -7.02
C THR A 8 -6.00 -8.04 -8.14
N ALA A 9 -5.43 -8.84 -9.04
CA ALA A 9 -6.09 -9.36 -10.25
C ALA A 9 -7.46 -10.01 -10.00
N ASN A 10 -7.72 -10.53 -8.79
CA ASN A 10 -8.96 -11.23 -8.46
C ASN A 10 -9.74 -10.61 -7.28
N ARG A 11 -9.19 -9.62 -6.58
CA ARG A 11 -9.84 -9.02 -5.40
C ARG A 11 -9.25 -7.68 -5.00
N ARG A 12 -10.09 -6.87 -4.35
CA ARG A 12 -9.69 -5.65 -3.65
C ARG A 12 -9.55 -5.95 -2.16
N ILE A 13 -8.48 -5.47 -1.54
CA ILE A 13 -8.23 -5.60 -0.09
C ILE A 13 -8.03 -4.22 0.47
N GLU A 14 -8.80 -3.88 1.51
CA GLU A 14 -8.79 -2.56 2.13
C GLU A 14 -8.31 -2.68 3.58
N LYS A 15 -7.44 -1.76 3.99
CA LYS A 15 -6.97 -1.64 5.37
C LYS A 15 -7.08 -0.19 5.82
N PHE A 16 -7.54 -0.01 7.05
CA PHE A 16 -7.58 1.29 7.68
C PHE A 16 -6.57 1.35 8.81
N ILE A 17 -5.76 2.39 8.82
CA ILE A 17 -4.74 2.65 9.84
C ILE A 17 -4.91 4.06 10.37
N LYS A 18 -4.71 4.22 11.68
CA LYS A 18 -4.88 5.52 12.35
C LYS A 18 -3.63 6.40 12.27
N SER A 19 -2.45 5.79 12.17
CA SER A 19 -1.16 6.49 12.17
C SER A 19 -0.60 6.67 10.77
N SER A 20 -0.21 7.90 10.43
CA SER A 20 0.48 8.26 9.18
C SER A 20 1.86 7.67 9.08
N GLU A 21 2.63 7.64 10.17
CA GLU A 21 3.93 6.98 10.20
C GLU A 21 3.83 5.49 9.86
N GLU A 22 2.83 4.78 10.38
CA GLU A 22 2.61 3.38 10.05
C GLU A 22 2.25 3.20 8.56
N ALA A 23 1.45 4.12 8.01
CA ALA A 23 1.10 4.10 6.59
C ALA A 23 2.32 4.28 5.69
N LEU A 24 3.21 5.22 6.03
CA LEU A 24 4.45 5.48 5.31
C LEU A 24 5.41 4.29 5.41
N LYS A 25 5.58 3.70 6.60
CA LYS A 25 6.39 2.47 6.78
C LYS A 25 5.85 1.33 5.93
N LEU A 26 4.53 1.17 5.85
CA LEU A 26 3.91 0.16 4.99
C LEU A 26 4.13 0.46 3.50
N ARG A 27 4.02 1.72 3.05
CA ARG A 27 4.32 2.12 1.67
C ARG A 27 5.74 1.73 1.28
N THR A 28 6.74 2.10 2.07
CA THR A 28 8.14 1.76 1.82
C THR A 28 8.36 0.24 1.83
N LYS A 29 7.75 -0.47 2.79
CA LYS A 29 7.85 -1.94 2.87
C LYS A 29 7.24 -2.61 1.65
N PHE A 30 6.06 -2.18 1.20
CA PHE A 30 5.40 -2.73 0.02
C PHE A 30 6.21 -2.47 -1.25
N GLN A 31 6.70 -1.24 -1.45
CA GLN A 31 7.58 -0.93 -2.58
C GLN A 31 8.83 -1.81 -2.59
N SER A 32 9.47 -1.99 -1.43
CA SER A 32 10.64 -2.87 -1.31
C SER A 32 10.32 -4.33 -1.62
N GLN A 33 9.22 -4.86 -1.07
CA GLN A 33 8.77 -6.24 -1.32
C GLN A 33 8.43 -6.46 -2.79
N MET A 34 7.70 -5.54 -3.42
CA MET A 34 7.36 -5.61 -4.84
C MET A 34 8.60 -5.55 -5.74
N ASN A 35 9.55 -4.65 -5.45
CA ASN A 35 10.77 -4.50 -6.24
C ASN A 35 11.68 -5.74 -6.15
N ASN A 36 11.70 -6.42 -5.00
CA ASN A 36 12.45 -7.67 -4.83
C ASN A 36 11.67 -8.91 -5.29
N GLY A 37 10.42 -8.79 -5.73
CA GLY A 37 9.56 -9.93 -6.06
C GLY A 37 9.15 -10.78 -4.84
N HIS A 38 9.24 -10.22 -3.64
CA HIS A 38 8.86 -10.87 -2.40
C HIS A 38 7.36 -10.70 -2.13
N THR A 39 6.75 -11.70 -1.49
CA THR A 39 5.37 -11.65 -1.03
C THR A 39 5.13 -10.42 -0.15
N VAL A 40 4.14 -9.61 -0.52
CA VAL A 40 3.74 -8.41 0.20
C VAL A 40 2.86 -8.81 1.39
N SER A 41 3.26 -8.43 2.59
CA SER A 41 2.50 -8.75 3.81
C SER A 41 1.53 -7.62 4.13
N PHE A 42 0.28 -7.78 3.70
CA PHE A 42 -0.79 -6.81 3.90
C PHE A 42 -1.67 -7.23 5.08
N ASP A 43 -1.26 -6.84 6.29
CA ASP A 43 -1.91 -7.26 7.53
C ASP A 43 -1.94 -8.79 7.66
N SER A 44 -3.13 -9.39 7.74
CA SER A 44 -3.36 -10.82 7.78
C SER A 44 -3.32 -11.49 6.40
N ALA A 45 -3.23 -10.71 5.32
CA ALA A 45 -3.18 -11.22 3.95
C ALA A 45 -1.75 -11.21 3.40
N LEU A 46 -1.34 -12.33 2.80
CA LEU A 46 -0.12 -12.43 2.02
C LEU A 46 -0.47 -12.27 0.54
N LEU A 47 0.08 -11.24 -0.10
CA LEU A 47 -0.18 -10.89 -1.48
C LEU A 47 1.04 -11.18 -2.32
N ASN A 48 0.86 -11.95 -3.39
CA ASN A 48 1.93 -12.20 -4.34
C ASN A 48 2.11 -10.94 -5.21
N PRO A 49 3.29 -10.30 -5.26
CA PRO A 49 3.51 -9.06 -6.01
C PRO A 49 3.14 -9.18 -7.49
N SER A 50 3.29 -10.36 -8.11
CA SER A 50 2.90 -10.58 -9.52
C SER A 50 1.39 -10.45 -9.77
N HIS A 51 0.57 -10.51 -8.72
CA HIS A 51 -0.89 -10.39 -8.80
C HIS A 51 -1.40 -9.03 -8.31
N ILE A 52 -0.51 -8.16 -7.80
CA ILE A 52 -0.88 -6.84 -7.30
C ILE A 52 -0.77 -5.87 -8.47
N GLU A 53 -1.88 -5.25 -8.84
CA GLU A 53 -1.92 -4.26 -9.91
C GLU A 53 -1.54 -2.88 -9.39
N ALA A 54 -2.06 -2.51 -8.22
CA ALA A 54 -1.80 -1.21 -7.61
C ALA A 54 -2.01 -1.25 -6.09
N ILE A 55 -1.32 -0.37 -5.37
CA ILE A 55 -1.61 -0.09 -3.96
C ILE A 55 -1.80 1.43 -3.81
N THR A 56 -2.98 1.85 -3.37
CA THR A 56 -3.30 3.26 -3.14
C THR A 56 -3.38 3.56 -1.64
N PHE A 57 -2.99 4.78 -1.27
CA PHE A 57 -3.01 5.27 0.10
C PHE A 57 -3.84 6.55 0.13
N GLU A 58 -5.09 6.46 0.56
CA GLU A 58 -5.99 7.61 0.67
C GLU A 58 -5.91 8.20 2.09
N GLY A 59 -5.71 9.52 2.19
CA GLY A 59 -5.60 10.23 3.46
C GLY A 59 -4.16 10.36 4.01
N ILE A 60 -3.16 9.96 3.24
CA ILE A 60 -1.81 10.52 3.39
C ILE A 60 -1.85 11.81 2.57
N GLU A 61 -1.65 12.96 3.22
CA GLU A 61 -1.37 14.21 2.50
C GLU A 61 0.00 14.02 1.84
N ASP A 62 -0.01 13.57 0.59
CA ASP A 62 1.19 13.55 -0.25
C ASP A 62 1.45 15.03 -0.57
N GLU A 63 2.46 15.61 0.07
CA GLU A 63 2.89 17.01 -0.07
C GLU A 63 3.48 17.30 -1.47
N GLU A 64 3.06 16.58 -2.52
CA GLU A 64 3.52 16.71 -3.91
C GLU A 64 2.46 17.36 -4.83
N ALA A 65 1.63 18.26 -4.30
CA ALA A 65 0.59 18.95 -5.06
C ALA A 65 0.68 20.50 -5.03
N GLU A 66 1.87 21.09 -4.82
CA GLU A 66 2.04 22.56 -4.87
C GLU A 66 3.17 23.08 -5.78
N HIS A 67 3.64 22.28 -6.74
CA HIS A 67 4.50 22.77 -7.83
C HIS A 67 3.95 22.31 -9.19
N GLY A 68 2.89 22.98 -9.65
CA GLY A 68 2.35 22.91 -11.01
C GLY A 68 1.89 24.27 -11.49
#